data_AF-A0A8J2NC84-F1
#
_entry.id   AF-A0A8J2NC84-F1
#
_cell.length_a   1.000
_cell.length_b   1.000
_cell.length_c   1.000
_cell.angle_alpha   90.00
_cell.angle_beta   90.00
_cell.angle_gamma   90.00
#
_symmetry.space_group_name_H-M   'P 1'
#
loop_
_entity.id
_entity.type
_entity.pdbx_description
1 polymer ?
#
loop_
_entity_poly.entity_id
_entity_poly.type
_entity_poly.pdbx_seq_one_letter_code
_entity_poly.pdbx_strand_id
1 'polypeptide(L)'
;MSAKHFVNDPTHLVSSALHSLTLTNPSVALDPDFKVIYRRPDSNAKPQVSIISGGGSGHEPSFAGMVGQGMLSAAVAGTIFASPSAEQIRTAITSRVDTSKGVLVTVMNYTGDVLNFGMAVEKGKAAGLDVEMVVVGDDVGVGRAKAGKVGRRGIAGTVLVHKISGALAALGKPLQQVAKIAQLTADNLVSVGASLEHVHVPGRKVDSEGSLAADEVELGMGIHNEPGSGREKVELPDLVSKMLQQLLDTNDKDRAFVNVNSKEVVLMINNLGGVSVLEMGGITAEVASQLESKYNIRPVRTLSGTYMTSLNGLGFSISLLNVVSPDFDAPSMVELLDAPSEVVGWSAPIKTSTWEAKNTNTRTGRVGAAEDAKPSDLKMDAGVSQALLKNALQKVIDAEPEVTRYDTVVGDGDCGIGLKRGAEAILKHIEERPLSGDVVVDLASIVTIVETAMDGTSGALYAIFLNALVNALRELAPGNASPEVWAKALKKSSDALARYTPARPGDRTLVDALHPFVESLNQTGDIKKAAEAALEGANKTKGMQASLGRTVYIGGSGYQEVPDPGAWGLASFFLGLSG
;
A
#
# COMPACT_ATOMS: atom_id res chain seq x y z
N MET A 1 -4.58 -1.70 -19.40
CA MET A 1 -4.23 -2.67 -18.32
C MET A 1 -3.43 -3.88 -18.81
N SER A 2 -2.77 -4.62 -17.90
CA SER A 2 -2.08 -5.88 -18.23
C SER A 2 -3.07 -7.01 -18.57
N ALA A 3 -2.88 -7.66 -19.71
CA ALA A 3 -3.60 -8.88 -20.11
C ALA A 3 -2.92 -10.17 -19.61
N LYS A 4 -1.84 -10.06 -18.85
CA LYS A 4 -1.02 -11.19 -18.42
C LYS A 4 -1.59 -11.78 -17.13
N HIS A 5 -1.72 -13.11 -17.12
CA HIS A 5 -2.16 -13.90 -15.97
C HIS A 5 -1.15 -15.03 -15.72
N PHE A 6 -0.96 -15.42 -14.46
CA PHE A 6 -0.12 -16.58 -14.13
C PHE A 6 -0.75 -17.91 -14.54
N VAL A 7 -2.08 -17.95 -14.66
CA VAL A 7 -2.85 -19.11 -15.12
C VAL A 7 -3.85 -18.63 -16.18
N ASN A 8 -3.73 -19.15 -17.40
CA ASN A 8 -4.58 -18.73 -18.52
C ASN A 8 -5.83 -19.58 -18.70
N ASP A 9 -5.86 -20.82 -18.19
CA ASP A 9 -7.06 -21.66 -18.20
C ASP A 9 -8.01 -21.19 -17.08
N PRO A 10 -9.15 -20.56 -17.43
CA PRO A 10 -10.07 -20.00 -16.44
C PRO A 10 -10.76 -21.08 -15.60
N THR A 11 -10.94 -22.29 -16.14
CA THR A 11 -11.59 -23.39 -15.41
C THR A 11 -10.63 -23.95 -14.37
N HIS A 12 -9.39 -24.24 -14.78
CA HIS A 12 -8.35 -24.68 -13.86
C HIS A 12 -8.08 -23.63 -12.77
N LEU A 13 -8.06 -22.34 -13.13
CA LEU A 13 -7.85 -21.25 -12.18
C LEU A 13 -8.92 -21.23 -11.08
N VAL A 14 -10.20 -21.33 -11.44
CA VAL A 14 -11.31 -21.36 -10.45
C VAL A 14 -11.15 -22.57 -9.51
N SER A 15 -10.93 -23.77 -10.06
CA SER A 15 -10.75 -24.98 -9.24
C SER A 15 -9.56 -24.88 -8.28
N SER A 16 -8.42 -24.38 -8.76
CA SER A 16 -7.22 -24.19 -7.95
C SER A 16 -7.41 -23.11 -6.87
N ALA A 17 -8.10 -22.01 -7.19
CA ALA A 17 -8.43 -20.96 -6.24
C ALA A 17 -9.32 -21.51 -5.11
N LEU A 18 -10.35 -22.28 -5.43
CA LEU A 18 -11.20 -22.94 -4.42
C LEU A 18 -10.40 -23.94 -3.58
N HIS A 19 -9.56 -24.77 -4.20
CA HIS A 19 -8.76 -25.74 -3.48
C HIS A 19 -7.81 -25.07 -2.47
N SER A 20 -7.23 -23.92 -2.84
CA SER A 20 -6.33 -23.15 -1.95
C SER A 20 -6.95 -22.78 -0.60
N LEU A 21 -8.28 -22.63 -0.55
CA LEU A 21 -9.00 -22.29 0.67
C LEU A 21 -8.97 -23.44 1.68
N THR A 22 -8.94 -24.69 1.21
CA THR A 22 -8.77 -25.86 2.09
C THR A 22 -7.37 -25.97 2.69
N LEU A 23 -6.38 -25.31 2.08
CA LEU A 23 -4.99 -25.26 2.54
C LEU A 23 -4.76 -24.08 3.50
N THR A 24 -5.45 -22.97 3.28
CA THR A 24 -5.32 -21.74 4.08
C THR A 24 -6.31 -21.68 5.25
N ASN A 25 -7.42 -22.45 5.18
CA ASN A 25 -8.35 -22.66 6.28
C ASN A 25 -8.71 -24.16 6.40
N PRO A 26 -8.05 -24.92 7.30
CA PRO A 26 -8.33 -26.34 7.48
C PRO A 26 -9.77 -26.66 7.92
N SER A 27 -10.52 -25.67 8.42
CA SER A 27 -11.93 -25.84 8.83
C SER A 27 -12.91 -25.91 7.65
N VAL A 28 -12.46 -25.69 6.40
CA VAL A 28 -13.31 -25.78 5.21
C VAL A 28 -12.96 -26.96 4.31
N ALA A 29 -13.95 -27.43 3.57
CA ALA A 29 -13.85 -28.47 2.55
C ALA A 29 -14.33 -27.95 1.19
N LEU A 30 -13.85 -28.60 0.13
CA LEU A 30 -14.24 -28.34 -1.25
C LEU A 30 -15.04 -29.53 -1.79
N ASP A 31 -16.20 -29.25 -2.35
CA ASP A 31 -16.87 -30.11 -3.33
C ASP A 31 -16.45 -29.65 -4.74
N PRO A 32 -15.52 -30.36 -5.41
CA PRO A 32 -14.98 -29.94 -6.68
C PRO A 32 -15.99 -30.07 -7.83
N ASP A 33 -16.92 -31.03 -7.75
CA ASP A 33 -17.90 -31.29 -8.81
C ASP A 33 -18.94 -30.16 -8.89
N PHE A 34 -19.36 -29.64 -7.73
CA PHE A 34 -20.32 -28.55 -7.66
C PHE A 34 -19.68 -27.17 -7.40
N LYS A 35 -18.35 -27.10 -7.24
CA LYS A 35 -17.60 -25.88 -6.91
C LYS A 35 -18.13 -25.18 -5.66
N VAL A 36 -18.31 -25.95 -4.59
CA VAL A 36 -18.81 -25.46 -3.30
C VAL A 36 -17.71 -25.53 -2.26
N ILE A 37 -17.40 -24.40 -1.64
CA ILE A 37 -16.61 -24.36 -0.41
C ILE A 37 -17.59 -24.32 0.76
N TYR A 38 -17.40 -25.19 1.74
CA TYR A 38 -18.30 -25.29 2.89
C TYR A 38 -17.52 -25.60 4.16
N ARG A 39 -18.07 -25.24 5.32
CA ARG A 39 -17.52 -25.60 6.62
C ARG A 39 -17.53 -27.11 6.78
N ARG A 40 -16.42 -27.68 7.26
CA ARG A 40 -16.37 -29.11 7.59
C ARG A 40 -17.41 -29.40 8.68
N PRO A 41 -18.14 -30.53 8.58
CA PRO A 41 -19.00 -30.98 9.66
C PRO A 41 -18.19 -31.19 10.94
N ASP A 42 -18.67 -30.61 12.04
CA ASP A 42 -18.10 -30.77 13.38
C ASP A 42 -19.22 -31.13 14.36
N SER A 43 -19.13 -32.30 14.97
CA SER A 43 -20.12 -32.79 15.93
C SER A 43 -20.18 -31.97 17.23
N ASN A 44 -19.15 -31.16 17.51
CA ASN A 44 -19.11 -30.28 18.68
C ASN A 44 -19.62 -28.86 18.37
N ALA A 45 -19.87 -28.54 17.09
CA ALA A 45 -20.38 -27.23 16.71
C ALA A 45 -21.80 -27.03 17.25
N LYS A 46 -22.07 -25.84 17.81
CA LYS A 46 -23.41 -25.47 18.24
C LYS A 46 -24.32 -25.31 17.00
N PRO A 47 -25.54 -25.88 17.00
CA PRO A 47 -26.50 -25.66 15.92
C PRO A 47 -26.79 -24.18 15.72
N GLN A 48 -26.78 -23.74 14.47
CA GLN A 48 -27.02 -22.36 14.07
C GLN A 48 -27.65 -22.31 12.67
N VAL A 49 -28.22 -21.17 12.30
CA VAL A 49 -28.66 -20.92 10.93
C VAL A 49 -27.47 -21.03 9.99
N SER A 50 -27.60 -21.83 8.94
CA SER A 50 -26.58 -21.90 7.90
C SER A 50 -26.75 -20.75 6.92
N ILE A 51 -25.66 -20.04 6.61
CA ILE A 51 -25.68 -18.95 5.62
C ILE A 51 -24.94 -19.38 4.35
N ILE A 52 -25.59 -19.26 3.20
CA ILE A 52 -25.04 -19.58 1.90
C ILE A 52 -25.00 -18.30 1.05
N SER A 53 -23.87 -18.08 0.38
CA SER A 53 -23.76 -17.08 -0.67
C SER A 53 -23.03 -17.64 -1.89
N GLY A 54 -22.71 -16.80 -2.86
CA GLY A 54 -22.00 -17.19 -4.06
C GLY A 54 -22.26 -16.25 -5.22
N GLY A 55 -21.80 -16.66 -6.39
CA GLY A 55 -21.84 -15.85 -7.61
C GLY A 55 -20.76 -16.28 -8.59
N GLY A 56 -20.54 -15.48 -9.63
CA GLY A 56 -19.40 -15.66 -10.54
C GLY A 56 -18.06 -15.61 -9.80
N SER A 57 -17.08 -16.37 -10.28
CA SER A 57 -15.70 -16.25 -9.79
C SER A 57 -15.04 -14.98 -10.34
N GLY A 58 -13.90 -14.60 -9.76
CA GLY A 58 -13.16 -13.38 -10.13
C GLY A 58 -13.37 -12.21 -9.16
N HIS A 59 -14.00 -12.46 -8.02
CA HIS A 59 -14.22 -11.48 -6.95
C HIS A 59 -13.52 -11.88 -5.64
N GLU A 60 -12.61 -12.85 -5.70
CA GLU A 60 -11.92 -13.39 -4.53
C GLU A 60 -11.29 -12.25 -3.68
N PRO A 61 -11.43 -12.28 -2.34
CA PRO A 61 -11.88 -13.40 -1.54
C PRO A 61 -13.40 -13.63 -1.51
N SER A 62 -14.21 -12.75 -2.09
CA SER A 62 -15.66 -12.94 -2.14
C SER A 62 -16.05 -14.06 -3.12
N PHE A 63 -16.88 -15.04 -2.74
CA PHE A 63 -17.37 -15.31 -1.39
C PHE A 63 -16.76 -16.55 -0.75
N ALA A 64 -16.01 -17.36 -1.51
CA ALA A 64 -15.45 -18.61 -0.99
C ALA A 64 -14.46 -18.39 0.17
N GLY A 65 -13.70 -17.29 0.14
CA GLY A 65 -12.81 -16.90 1.25
C GLY A 65 -13.55 -16.42 2.50
N MET A 66 -14.87 -16.20 2.43
CA MET A 66 -15.73 -15.79 3.54
C MET A 66 -16.40 -16.98 4.25
N VAL A 67 -16.06 -18.21 3.87
CA VAL A 67 -16.59 -19.43 4.50
C VAL A 67 -15.76 -19.80 5.74
N GLY A 68 -16.46 -20.00 6.85
CA GLY A 68 -15.88 -20.35 8.14
C GLY A 68 -16.74 -19.88 9.31
N GLN A 69 -16.29 -20.16 10.54
CA GLN A 69 -17.05 -19.79 11.74
C GLN A 69 -17.25 -18.28 11.84
N GLY A 70 -18.48 -17.85 12.16
CA GLY A 70 -18.82 -16.43 12.34
C GLY A 70 -19.19 -15.67 11.05
N MET A 71 -19.15 -16.31 9.87
CA MET A 71 -19.60 -15.75 8.58
C MET A 71 -20.39 -16.79 7.76
N LEU A 72 -19.94 -17.18 6.56
CA LEU A 72 -20.68 -18.09 5.69
C LEU A 72 -20.48 -19.55 6.09
N SER A 73 -21.54 -20.34 5.95
CA SER A 73 -21.49 -21.80 6.09
C SER A 73 -21.09 -22.49 4.80
N ALA A 74 -21.49 -21.94 3.65
CA ALA A 74 -20.98 -22.34 2.35
C ALA A 74 -21.00 -21.18 1.33
N ALA A 75 -20.18 -21.31 0.30
CA ALA A 75 -20.18 -20.42 -0.85
C ALA A 75 -20.13 -21.24 -2.15
N VAL A 76 -20.94 -20.83 -3.13
CA VAL A 76 -21.09 -21.52 -4.42
C VAL A 76 -20.44 -20.70 -5.52
N ALA A 77 -19.45 -21.27 -6.19
CA ALA A 77 -18.71 -20.58 -7.25
C ALA A 77 -19.21 -20.95 -8.66
N GLY A 78 -19.53 -19.91 -9.43
CA GLY A 78 -19.81 -20.01 -10.85
C GLY A 78 -18.55 -20.16 -11.70
N THR A 79 -18.62 -19.83 -12.98
CA THR A 79 -17.41 -19.55 -13.78
C THR A 79 -17.04 -18.07 -13.61
N ILE A 80 -15.92 -17.64 -14.16
CA ILE A 80 -15.51 -16.23 -14.04
C ILE A 80 -16.61 -15.32 -14.62
N PHE A 81 -17.14 -14.44 -13.77
CA PHE A 81 -18.23 -13.48 -14.05
C PHE A 81 -19.55 -14.10 -14.56
N ALA A 82 -19.85 -15.35 -14.21
CA ALA A 82 -21.16 -15.93 -14.47
C ALA A 82 -21.68 -16.71 -13.26
N SER A 83 -22.94 -16.47 -12.91
CA SER A 83 -23.65 -17.13 -11.80
C SER A 83 -23.43 -18.65 -11.80
N PRO A 84 -23.30 -19.28 -10.62
CA PRO A 84 -23.44 -20.73 -10.52
C PRO A 84 -24.84 -21.15 -10.94
N SER A 85 -24.97 -22.40 -11.38
CA SER A 85 -26.27 -22.97 -11.74
C SER A 85 -27.13 -23.22 -10.50
N ALA A 86 -28.45 -23.17 -10.68
CA ALA A 86 -29.42 -23.52 -9.63
C ALA A 86 -29.17 -24.90 -9.00
N GLU A 87 -28.61 -25.86 -9.75
CA GLU A 87 -28.31 -27.19 -9.22
C GLU A 87 -27.11 -27.20 -8.28
N GLN A 88 -26.03 -26.48 -8.60
CA GLN A 88 -24.90 -26.31 -7.69
C GLN A 88 -25.35 -25.67 -6.36
N ILE A 89 -26.19 -24.64 -6.45
CA ILE A 89 -26.71 -23.93 -5.29
C ILE A 89 -27.65 -24.84 -4.47
N ARG A 90 -28.55 -25.58 -5.12
CA ARG A 90 -29.42 -26.56 -4.46
C ARG A 90 -28.60 -27.62 -3.73
N THR A 91 -27.54 -28.13 -4.33
CA THR A 91 -26.63 -29.09 -3.67
C THR A 91 -26.03 -28.49 -2.41
N ALA A 92 -25.59 -27.22 -2.44
CA ALA A 92 -25.07 -26.55 -1.25
C ALA A 92 -26.14 -26.46 -0.13
N ILE A 93 -27.34 -25.99 -0.46
CA ILE A 93 -28.49 -25.86 0.48
C ILE A 93 -28.87 -27.20 1.11
N THR A 94 -28.94 -28.26 0.29
CA THR A 94 -29.54 -29.54 0.71
C THR A 94 -28.53 -30.53 1.29
N SER A 95 -27.24 -30.37 1.03
CA SER A 95 -26.26 -31.45 1.30
C SER A 95 -24.87 -31.02 1.74
N ARG A 96 -24.59 -29.71 1.85
CA ARG A 96 -23.26 -29.20 2.28
C ARG A 96 -23.31 -28.32 3.52
N VAL A 97 -24.49 -28.06 4.07
CA VAL A 97 -24.68 -27.28 5.29
C VAL A 97 -25.65 -27.98 6.25
N ASP A 98 -25.62 -27.60 7.52
CA ASP A 98 -26.61 -28.04 8.51
C ASP A 98 -27.92 -27.27 8.30
N THR A 99 -29.02 -27.98 8.10
CA THR A 99 -30.35 -27.41 7.85
C THR A 99 -31.25 -27.41 9.09
N SER A 100 -30.77 -27.91 10.22
CA SER A 100 -31.57 -28.11 11.46
C SER A 100 -32.12 -26.81 12.07
N LYS A 101 -31.53 -25.66 11.74
CA LYS A 101 -31.97 -24.31 12.14
C LYS A 101 -32.38 -23.42 10.96
N GLY A 102 -32.55 -24.02 9.78
CA GLY A 102 -32.85 -23.32 8.55
C GLY A 102 -31.62 -22.75 7.83
N VAL A 103 -31.84 -22.27 6.61
CA VAL A 103 -30.80 -21.77 5.71
C VAL A 103 -31.14 -20.36 5.23
N LEU A 104 -30.23 -19.41 5.43
CA LEU A 104 -30.30 -18.09 4.80
C LEU A 104 -29.45 -18.09 3.53
N VAL A 105 -30.04 -17.69 2.42
CA VAL A 105 -29.33 -17.46 1.16
C VAL A 105 -29.16 -15.95 0.95
N THR A 106 -27.93 -15.47 0.87
CA THR A 106 -27.60 -14.07 0.55
C THR A 106 -27.02 -13.98 -0.86
N VAL A 107 -27.55 -13.09 -1.68
CA VAL A 107 -27.14 -12.96 -3.09
C VAL A 107 -26.94 -11.51 -3.49
N MET A 108 -25.96 -11.23 -4.35
CA MET A 108 -25.81 -9.92 -4.99
C MET A 108 -26.93 -9.70 -6.01
N ASN A 109 -27.39 -8.46 -6.17
CA ASN A 109 -28.47 -8.15 -7.08
C ASN A 109 -28.00 -8.07 -8.55
N TYR A 110 -27.70 -9.24 -9.12
CA TYR A 110 -27.50 -9.46 -10.54
C TYR A 110 -28.55 -10.45 -11.04
N THR A 111 -29.15 -10.18 -12.20
CA THR A 111 -30.26 -10.99 -12.74
C THR A 111 -29.94 -12.49 -12.79
N GLY A 112 -28.73 -12.84 -13.24
CA GLY A 112 -28.29 -14.23 -13.31
C GLY A 112 -28.25 -14.91 -11.93
N ASP A 113 -27.71 -14.21 -10.93
CA ASP A 113 -27.61 -14.72 -9.56
C ASP A 113 -29.00 -14.80 -8.92
N VAL A 114 -29.80 -13.73 -8.96
CA VAL A 114 -31.15 -13.70 -8.37
C VAL A 114 -32.03 -14.84 -8.91
N LEU A 115 -31.99 -15.12 -10.21
CA LEU A 115 -32.76 -16.20 -10.82
C LEU A 115 -32.27 -17.60 -10.40
N ASN A 116 -30.96 -17.85 -10.44
CA ASN A 116 -30.41 -19.17 -10.11
C ASN A 116 -30.54 -19.48 -8.62
N PHE A 117 -30.23 -18.52 -7.75
CA PHE A 117 -30.39 -18.67 -6.30
C PHE A 117 -31.87 -18.76 -5.91
N GLY A 118 -32.75 -17.94 -6.49
CA GLY A 118 -34.18 -18.03 -6.26
C GLY A 118 -34.76 -19.39 -6.65
N MET A 119 -34.37 -19.93 -7.80
CA MET A 119 -34.78 -21.28 -8.20
C MET A 119 -34.28 -22.36 -7.23
N ALA A 120 -33.05 -22.24 -6.74
CA ALA A 120 -32.49 -23.17 -5.76
C ALA A 120 -33.20 -23.08 -4.40
N VAL A 121 -33.56 -21.88 -3.96
CA VAL A 121 -34.36 -21.63 -2.75
C VAL A 121 -35.73 -22.29 -2.86
N GLU A 122 -36.45 -22.09 -3.97
CA GLU A 122 -37.76 -22.72 -4.19
C GLU A 122 -37.66 -24.26 -4.25
N LYS A 123 -36.59 -24.81 -4.85
CA LYS A 123 -36.31 -26.24 -4.80
C LYS A 123 -36.01 -26.73 -3.37
N GLY A 124 -35.31 -25.95 -2.55
CA GLY A 124 -35.04 -26.25 -1.14
C GLY A 124 -36.32 -26.28 -0.30
N LYS A 125 -37.18 -25.27 -0.47
CA LYS A 125 -38.51 -25.22 0.16
C LYS A 125 -39.39 -26.38 -0.26
N ALA A 126 -39.41 -26.72 -1.55
CA ALA A 126 -40.15 -27.88 -2.07
C ALA A 126 -39.66 -29.21 -1.49
N ALA A 127 -38.38 -29.30 -1.08
CA ALA A 127 -37.81 -30.44 -0.37
C ALA A 127 -38.09 -30.44 1.15
N GLY A 128 -38.89 -29.48 1.65
CA GLY A 128 -39.28 -29.38 3.06
C GLY A 128 -38.28 -28.64 3.95
N LEU A 129 -37.32 -27.90 3.39
CA LEU A 129 -36.35 -27.12 4.16
C LEU A 129 -36.88 -25.70 4.44
N ASP A 130 -36.57 -25.17 5.62
CA ASP A 130 -36.81 -23.75 5.96
C ASP A 130 -35.67 -22.91 5.37
N VAL A 131 -35.98 -22.16 4.30
CA VAL A 131 -35.00 -21.40 3.52
C VAL A 131 -35.50 -20.00 3.25
N GLU A 132 -34.73 -19.00 3.65
CA GLU A 132 -34.97 -17.58 3.37
C GLU A 132 -33.94 -17.03 2.39
N MET A 133 -34.29 -15.95 1.68
CA MET A 133 -33.42 -15.30 0.70
C MET A 133 -33.38 -13.78 0.89
N VAL A 134 -32.18 -13.22 0.94
CA VAL A 134 -31.94 -11.77 0.98
C VAL A 134 -31.11 -11.37 -0.23
N VAL A 135 -31.60 -10.38 -0.97
CA VAL A 135 -30.92 -9.79 -2.13
C VAL A 135 -30.24 -8.50 -1.69
N VAL A 136 -28.94 -8.40 -1.93
CA VAL A 136 -28.14 -7.21 -1.58
C VAL A 136 -27.90 -6.38 -2.83
N GLY A 137 -28.40 -5.15 -2.80
CA GLY A 137 -28.12 -4.14 -3.82
C GLY A 137 -27.73 -2.84 -3.13
N ASP A 138 -26.43 -2.59 -2.99
CA ASP A 138 -25.84 -1.44 -2.29
C ASP A 138 -25.26 -0.39 -3.24
N ASP A 139 -25.01 -0.71 -4.51
CA ASP A 139 -24.33 0.17 -5.46
C ASP A 139 -25.19 1.37 -5.92
N VAL A 140 -24.70 2.59 -5.64
CA VAL A 140 -25.33 3.85 -6.08
C VAL A 140 -24.82 4.33 -7.44
N GLY A 141 -23.83 3.66 -8.03
CA GLY A 141 -23.35 3.95 -9.38
C GLY A 141 -24.43 3.78 -10.45
N VAL A 142 -25.46 2.96 -10.18
CA VAL A 142 -26.68 2.87 -10.98
C VAL A 142 -27.83 3.55 -10.26
N GLY A 143 -28.17 4.76 -10.71
CA GLY A 143 -29.32 5.50 -10.20
C GLY A 143 -30.66 4.85 -10.56
N ARG A 144 -31.73 5.24 -9.86
CA ARG A 144 -33.10 4.69 -10.01
C ARG A 144 -33.58 4.70 -11.46
N ALA A 145 -33.31 5.77 -12.21
CA ALA A 145 -33.75 5.89 -13.59
C ALA A 145 -33.16 4.80 -14.49
N LYS A 146 -31.87 4.48 -14.32
CA LYS A 146 -31.15 3.45 -15.09
C LYS A 146 -31.42 2.04 -14.57
N ALA A 147 -31.55 1.89 -13.25
CA ALA A 147 -31.80 0.60 -12.59
C ALA A 147 -33.19 0.01 -12.90
N GLY A 148 -34.19 0.86 -13.15
CA GLY A 148 -35.56 0.43 -13.45
C GLY A 148 -36.10 -0.54 -12.39
N LYS A 149 -36.71 -1.65 -12.83
CA LYS A 149 -37.24 -2.69 -11.93
C LYS A 149 -36.18 -3.67 -11.41
N VAL A 150 -34.98 -3.67 -12.00
CA VAL A 150 -33.89 -4.56 -11.58
C VAL A 150 -33.31 -4.08 -10.25
N GLY A 151 -33.22 -2.77 -10.05
CA GLY A 151 -32.67 -2.18 -8.83
C GLY A 151 -31.14 -2.01 -8.87
N ARG A 152 -30.56 -1.65 -7.73
CA ARG A 152 -29.12 -1.41 -7.55
C ARG A 152 -28.32 -2.71 -7.70
N ARG A 153 -27.11 -2.65 -8.25
CA ARG A 153 -26.18 -3.80 -8.23
C ARG A 153 -25.75 -4.11 -6.79
N GLY A 154 -25.40 -5.36 -6.51
CA GLY A 154 -24.73 -5.75 -5.26
C GLY A 154 -23.22 -5.75 -5.45
N ILE A 155 -22.46 -5.04 -4.62
CA ILE A 155 -21.00 -4.98 -4.68
C ILE A 155 -20.39 -5.21 -3.29
N ALA A 156 -19.25 -4.59 -3.00
CA ALA A 156 -18.40 -4.90 -1.86
C ALA A 156 -19.14 -4.86 -0.50
N GLY A 157 -20.13 -3.98 -0.33
CA GLY A 157 -20.90 -3.88 0.90
C GLY A 157 -21.59 -5.20 1.31
N THR A 158 -21.86 -6.09 0.37
CA THR A 158 -22.37 -7.45 0.63
C THR A 158 -21.56 -8.20 1.70
N VAL A 159 -20.25 -7.95 1.80
CA VAL A 159 -19.39 -8.56 2.82
C VAL A 159 -19.79 -8.14 4.25
N LEU A 160 -20.25 -6.89 4.45
CA LEU A 160 -20.76 -6.42 5.75
C LEU A 160 -22.06 -7.15 6.14
N VAL A 161 -22.93 -7.42 5.16
CA VAL A 161 -24.15 -8.23 5.37
C VAL A 161 -23.77 -9.63 5.84
N HIS A 162 -22.78 -10.27 5.20
CA HIS A 162 -22.29 -11.59 5.59
C HIS A 162 -21.70 -11.59 7.00
N LYS A 163 -20.92 -10.56 7.35
CA LYS A 163 -20.28 -10.49 8.66
C LYS A 163 -21.29 -10.32 9.79
N ILE A 164 -22.24 -9.41 9.62
CA ILE A 164 -23.25 -9.09 10.64
C ILE A 164 -24.23 -10.25 10.81
N SER A 165 -24.76 -10.80 9.70
CA SER A 165 -25.69 -11.93 9.76
C SER A 165 -25.02 -13.22 10.25
N GLY A 166 -23.79 -13.50 9.83
CA GLY A 166 -23.03 -14.66 10.29
C GLY A 166 -22.69 -14.61 11.78
N ALA A 167 -22.34 -13.43 12.29
CA ALA A 167 -22.14 -13.24 13.73
C ALA A 167 -23.44 -13.48 14.51
N LEU A 168 -24.59 -13.00 14.02
CA LEU A 168 -25.87 -13.21 14.69
C LEU A 168 -26.30 -14.69 14.64
N ALA A 169 -26.05 -15.37 13.51
CA ALA A 169 -26.28 -16.80 13.37
C ALA A 169 -25.42 -17.60 14.37
N ALA A 170 -24.15 -17.23 14.55
CA ALA A 170 -23.25 -17.88 15.51
C ALA A 170 -23.71 -17.75 16.99
N LEU A 171 -24.57 -16.77 17.29
CA LEU A 171 -25.24 -16.64 18.60
C LEU A 171 -26.48 -17.55 18.75
N GLY A 172 -26.81 -18.34 17.73
CA GLY A 172 -27.93 -19.29 17.74
C GLY A 172 -29.31 -18.64 17.57
N LYS A 173 -29.37 -17.39 17.06
CA LYS A 173 -30.62 -16.69 16.79
C LYS A 173 -31.39 -17.38 15.64
N PRO A 174 -32.73 -17.35 15.64
CA PRO A 174 -33.57 -18.05 14.66
C PRO A 174 -33.45 -17.45 13.24
N LEU A 175 -33.73 -18.26 12.21
CA LEU A 175 -33.62 -17.88 10.79
C LEU A 175 -34.27 -16.55 10.47
N GLN A 176 -35.48 -16.31 10.99
CA GLN A 176 -36.24 -15.08 10.72
C GLN A 176 -35.53 -13.83 11.25
N GLN A 177 -34.85 -13.92 12.40
CA GLN A 177 -34.06 -12.81 12.94
C GLN A 177 -32.74 -12.62 12.16
N VAL A 178 -32.11 -13.72 11.72
CA VAL A 178 -30.89 -13.66 10.90
C VAL A 178 -31.18 -13.06 9.51
N ALA A 179 -32.30 -13.45 8.88
CA ALA A 179 -32.77 -12.86 7.63
C ALA A 179 -33.11 -11.37 7.82
N LYS A 180 -33.77 -11.01 8.93
CA LYS A 180 -34.13 -9.63 9.23
C LYS A 180 -32.92 -8.73 9.46
N ILE A 181 -31.89 -9.18 10.19
CA ILE A 181 -30.65 -8.37 10.33
C ILE A 181 -29.92 -8.24 9.00
N ALA A 182 -29.89 -9.31 8.18
CA ALA A 182 -29.25 -9.27 6.87
C ALA A 182 -29.92 -8.24 5.95
N GLN A 183 -31.26 -8.24 5.90
CA GLN A 183 -32.04 -7.26 5.14
C GLN A 183 -31.85 -5.86 5.70
N LEU A 184 -31.92 -5.68 7.02
CA LEU A 184 -31.74 -4.37 7.65
C LEU A 184 -30.35 -3.78 7.36
N THR A 185 -29.30 -4.61 7.38
CA THR A 185 -27.95 -4.18 6.99
C THR A 185 -27.91 -3.79 5.51
N ALA A 186 -28.48 -4.60 4.60
CA ALA A 186 -28.51 -4.30 3.18
C ALA A 186 -29.28 -3.01 2.86
N ASP A 187 -30.39 -2.76 3.54
CA ASP A 187 -31.23 -1.57 3.37
C ASP A 187 -30.54 -0.28 3.85
N ASN A 188 -29.56 -0.38 4.75
CA ASN A 188 -28.82 0.75 5.32
C ASN A 188 -27.40 0.89 4.75
N LEU A 189 -27.17 0.30 3.57
CA LEU A 189 -25.87 0.24 2.92
C LEU A 189 -25.88 0.94 1.56
N VAL A 190 -24.85 1.74 1.33
CA VAL A 190 -24.55 2.38 0.05
C VAL A 190 -23.09 2.20 -0.32
N SER A 191 -22.83 1.93 -1.59
CA SER A 191 -21.48 1.73 -2.11
C SER A 191 -21.31 2.37 -3.48
N VAL A 192 -20.09 2.80 -3.83
CA VAL A 192 -19.74 3.23 -5.19
C VAL A 192 -18.29 2.88 -5.49
N GLY A 193 -18.03 2.38 -6.70
CA GLY A 193 -16.70 2.09 -7.22
C GLY A 193 -16.15 3.19 -8.12
N ALA A 194 -14.84 3.22 -8.32
CA ALA A 194 -14.18 3.96 -9.36
C ALA A 194 -13.00 3.15 -9.90
N SER A 195 -12.80 3.18 -11.22
CA SER A 195 -11.78 2.38 -11.90
C SER A 195 -11.05 3.19 -12.95
N LEU A 196 -9.73 2.99 -13.02
CA LEU A 196 -8.86 3.63 -14.01
C LEU A 196 -8.82 2.87 -15.34
N GLU A 197 -9.39 1.66 -15.40
CA GLU A 197 -9.37 0.81 -16.58
C GLU A 197 -10.34 -0.38 -16.44
N HIS A 198 -10.74 -0.97 -17.56
CA HIS A 198 -11.41 -2.27 -17.58
C HIS A 198 -10.52 -3.43 -17.09
N VAL A 199 -11.15 -4.44 -16.49
CA VAL A 199 -10.47 -5.65 -16.00
C VAL A 199 -10.30 -6.68 -17.11
N HIS A 200 -9.23 -7.47 -17.06
CA HIS A 200 -8.96 -8.51 -18.04
C HIS A 200 -9.34 -9.89 -17.51
N VAL A 201 -10.21 -10.61 -18.22
CA VAL A 201 -10.61 -11.97 -17.87
C VAL A 201 -9.59 -12.99 -18.43
N PRO A 202 -9.01 -13.88 -17.60
CA PRO A 202 -8.09 -14.92 -18.04
C PRO A 202 -8.64 -15.75 -19.22
N GLY A 203 -7.80 -16.02 -20.21
CA GLY A 203 -8.17 -16.81 -21.40
C GLY A 203 -9.01 -16.08 -22.45
N ARG A 204 -9.43 -14.82 -22.21
CA ARG A 204 -10.05 -13.98 -23.23
C ARG A 204 -9.00 -13.22 -24.04
N LYS A 205 -9.36 -12.83 -25.27
CA LYS A 205 -8.55 -11.90 -26.07
C LYS A 205 -8.59 -10.52 -25.42
N VAL A 206 -7.52 -9.76 -25.61
CA VAL A 206 -7.51 -8.33 -25.27
C VAL A 206 -8.55 -7.64 -26.15
N ASP A 207 -9.54 -7.06 -25.49
CA ASP A 207 -10.51 -6.19 -26.12
C ASP A 207 -10.16 -4.74 -25.77
N SER A 208 -10.00 -3.91 -26.80
CA SER A 208 -9.75 -2.49 -26.66
C SER A 208 -11.04 -1.66 -26.75
N GLU A 209 -12.17 -2.29 -27.09
CA GLU A 209 -13.45 -1.59 -27.11
C GLU A 209 -13.85 -1.19 -25.69
N GLY A 210 -14.05 0.11 -25.48
CA GLY A 210 -14.41 0.67 -24.18
C GLY A 210 -13.25 0.91 -23.23
N SER A 211 -11.99 0.73 -23.63
CA SER A 211 -10.83 1.12 -22.79
C SER A 211 -10.91 2.59 -22.37
N LEU A 212 -10.33 2.91 -21.21
CA LEU A 212 -10.25 4.28 -20.72
C LEU A 212 -9.00 4.97 -21.29
N ALA A 213 -9.08 6.29 -21.47
CA ALA A 213 -7.90 7.09 -21.80
C ALA A 213 -6.93 7.13 -20.60
N ALA A 214 -5.65 7.45 -20.84
CA ALA A 214 -4.61 7.39 -19.80
C ALA A 214 -4.86 8.34 -18.61
N ASP A 215 -5.65 9.39 -18.82
CA ASP A 215 -6.03 10.41 -17.84
C ASP A 215 -7.52 10.32 -17.43
N GLU A 216 -8.18 9.21 -17.75
CA GLU A 216 -9.62 9.00 -17.51
C GLU A 216 -9.87 8.01 -16.36
N VAL A 217 -10.91 8.29 -15.57
CA VAL A 217 -11.45 7.41 -14.54
C VAL A 217 -12.95 7.21 -14.79
N GLU A 218 -13.43 5.97 -14.62
CA GLU A 218 -14.86 5.65 -14.71
C GLU A 218 -15.48 5.50 -13.32
N LEU A 219 -16.38 6.43 -13.00
CA LEU A 219 -17.09 6.49 -11.73
C LEU A 219 -18.32 5.57 -11.77
N GLY A 220 -18.45 4.71 -10.77
CA GLY A 220 -19.54 3.76 -10.62
C GLY A 220 -19.43 2.58 -11.57
N MET A 221 -18.24 2.26 -12.11
CA MET A 221 -18.06 1.05 -12.92
C MET A 221 -18.41 -0.20 -12.10
N GLY A 222 -19.10 -1.16 -12.72
CA GLY A 222 -19.47 -2.41 -12.07
C GLY A 222 -18.28 -3.38 -11.92
N ILE A 223 -18.45 -4.40 -11.09
CA ILE A 223 -17.42 -5.43 -10.84
C ILE A 223 -17.24 -6.41 -12.02
N HIS A 224 -17.99 -6.28 -13.11
CA HIS A 224 -17.82 -7.08 -14.33
C HIS A 224 -17.59 -6.20 -15.58
N ASN A 225 -17.00 -5.01 -15.42
CA ASN A 225 -16.85 -3.97 -16.45
C ASN A 225 -18.18 -3.38 -16.95
N GLU A 226 -19.28 -3.45 -16.18
CA GLU A 226 -20.52 -2.79 -16.60
C GLU A 226 -20.37 -1.27 -16.55
N PRO A 227 -20.88 -0.53 -17.55
CA PRO A 227 -20.72 0.91 -17.64
C PRO A 227 -21.20 1.63 -16.39
N GLY A 228 -20.38 2.55 -15.91
CA GLY A 228 -20.62 3.34 -14.73
C GLY A 228 -21.63 4.48 -14.93
N SER A 229 -21.56 5.42 -13.99
CA SER A 229 -22.33 6.66 -13.97
C SER A 229 -21.74 7.76 -14.85
N GLY A 230 -20.44 7.68 -15.14
CA GLY A 230 -19.75 8.62 -16.02
C GLY A 230 -18.24 8.38 -16.06
N ARG A 231 -17.60 8.93 -17.09
CA ARG A 231 -16.15 8.96 -17.24
C ARG A 231 -15.64 10.39 -17.13
N GLU A 232 -14.52 10.58 -16.46
CA GLU A 232 -14.01 11.91 -16.14
C GLU A 232 -12.49 11.95 -16.10
N LYS A 233 -11.93 13.16 -16.18
CA LYS A 233 -10.50 13.43 -16.00
C LYS A 233 -10.31 14.17 -14.69
N VAL A 234 -10.11 13.44 -13.60
CA VAL A 234 -10.06 14.00 -12.24
C VAL A 234 -9.01 13.28 -11.40
N GLU A 235 -8.38 14.03 -10.51
CA GLU A 235 -7.47 13.50 -9.50
C GLU A 235 -8.24 12.98 -8.28
N LEU A 236 -7.54 12.25 -7.40
CA LEU A 236 -8.13 11.55 -6.26
C LEU A 236 -9.04 12.43 -5.37
N PRO A 237 -8.67 13.67 -4.96
CA PRO A 237 -9.53 14.48 -4.09
C PRO A 237 -10.89 14.82 -4.72
N ASP A 238 -10.91 15.18 -6.00
CA ASP A 238 -12.15 15.50 -6.72
C ASP A 238 -12.97 14.24 -6.99
N LEU A 239 -12.31 13.12 -7.34
CA LEU A 239 -12.96 11.82 -7.49
C LEU A 239 -13.66 11.38 -6.21
N VAL A 240 -12.96 11.42 -5.07
CA VAL A 240 -13.52 11.09 -3.75
C VAL A 240 -14.67 12.02 -3.41
N SER A 241 -14.55 13.32 -3.69
CA SER A 241 -15.63 14.28 -3.46
C SER A 241 -16.91 13.89 -4.21
N LYS A 242 -16.78 13.48 -5.47
CA LYS A 242 -17.91 13.03 -6.31
C LYS A 242 -18.49 11.70 -5.85
N MET A 243 -17.64 10.74 -5.48
CA MET A 243 -18.07 9.47 -4.91
C MET A 243 -18.89 9.68 -3.63
N LEU A 244 -18.39 10.51 -2.70
CA LEU A 244 -19.09 10.83 -1.46
C LEU A 244 -20.40 11.58 -1.73
N GLN A 245 -20.44 12.47 -2.72
CA GLN A 245 -21.69 13.13 -3.13
C GLN A 245 -22.74 12.11 -3.59
N GLN A 246 -22.37 11.12 -4.43
CA GLN A 246 -23.29 10.07 -4.86
C GLN A 246 -23.82 9.23 -3.68
N LEU A 247 -23.01 9.05 -2.63
CA LEU A 247 -23.38 8.27 -1.45
C LEU A 247 -24.26 9.05 -0.45
N LEU A 248 -24.05 10.37 -0.31
CA LEU A 248 -24.54 11.15 0.83
C LEU A 248 -25.46 12.32 0.46
N ASP A 249 -25.54 12.74 -0.80
CA ASP A 249 -26.39 13.87 -1.20
C ASP A 249 -27.87 13.48 -1.19
N THR A 250 -28.56 13.86 -0.11
CA THR A 250 -30.00 13.64 0.06
C THR A 250 -30.88 14.37 -0.96
N ASN A 251 -30.34 15.34 -1.72
CA ASN A 251 -31.06 16.04 -2.79
C ASN A 251 -30.97 15.32 -4.14
N ASP A 252 -30.04 14.36 -4.31
CA ASP A 252 -29.96 13.53 -5.51
C ASP A 252 -31.13 12.53 -5.52
N LYS A 253 -32.24 12.90 -6.15
CA LYS A 253 -33.43 12.04 -6.25
C LYS A 253 -33.16 10.71 -6.97
N ASP A 254 -32.11 10.63 -7.77
CA ASP A 254 -31.74 9.43 -8.50
C ASP A 254 -30.92 8.48 -7.61
N ARG A 255 -30.07 9.00 -6.69
CA ARG A 255 -29.11 8.20 -5.88
C ARG A 255 -29.24 8.28 -4.35
N ALA A 256 -30.11 9.12 -3.79
CA ALA A 256 -30.34 9.19 -2.35
C ALA A 256 -31.10 7.95 -1.84
N PHE A 257 -30.45 6.78 -1.83
CA PHE A 257 -31.04 5.49 -1.45
C PHE A 257 -31.14 5.32 0.06
N VAL A 258 -30.15 5.82 0.80
CA VAL A 258 -30.06 5.75 2.26
C VAL A 258 -29.82 7.14 2.80
N ASN A 259 -30.57 7.51 3.85
CA ASN A 259 -30.29 8.72 4.61
C ASN A 259 -29.32 8.37 5.76
N VAL A 260 -28.03 8.66 5.59
CA VAL A 260 -27.00 8.40 6.59
C VAL A 260 -27.11 9.44 7.72
N ASN A 261 -27.95 9.13 8.70
CA ASN A 261 -28.32 10.03 9.80
C ASN A 261 -27.89 9.52 11.18
N SER A 262 -27.29 8.32 11.24
CA SER A 262 -26.73 7.77 12.46
C SER A 262 -25.45 8.50 12.86
N LYS A 263 -25.19 8.58 14.18
CA LYS A 263 -23.88 9.00 14.70
C LYS A 263 -22.82 7.91 14.52
N GLU A 264 -23.25 6.71 14.19
CA GLU A 264 -22.39 5.54 14.00
C GLU A 264 -22.43 5.13 12.53
N VAL A 265 -21.31 5.36 11.83
CA VAL A 265 -21.13 4.99 10.43
C VAL A 265 -19.92 4.07 10.32
N VAL A 266 -20.07 2.95 9.63
CA VAL A 266 -18.94 2.08 9.29
C VAL A 266 -18.49 2.40 7.87
N LEU A 267 -17.19 2.62 7.71
CA LEU A 267 -16.53 2.85 6.43
C LEU A 267 -15.80 1.59 5.99
N MET A 268 -16.01 1.15 4.75
CA MET A 268 -15.19 0.14 4.11
C MET A 268 -14.62 0.68 2.79
N ILE A 269 -13.29 0.68 2.68
CA ILE A 269 -12.54 0.95 1.45
C ILE A 269 -12.09 -0.38 0.88
N ASN A 270 -12.64 -0.75 -0.27
CA ASN A 270 -12.38 -2.03 -0.90
C ASN A 270 -11.54 -1.88 -2.18
N ASN A 271 -10.46 -2.64 -2.27
CA ASN A 271 -9.58 -2.74 -3.44
C ASN A 271 -10.19 -3.71 -4.47
N LEU A 272 -10.29 -3.30 -5.74
CA LEU A 272 -10.78 -4.15 -6.83
C LEU A 272 -9.72 -5.14 -7.35
N GLY A 273 -8.51 -5.11 -6.80
CA GLY A 273 -7.46 -6.12 -6.97
C GLY A 273 -6.14 -5.58 -7.52
N GLY A 274 -6.17 -4.47 -8.25
CA GLY A 274 -5.02 -3.91 -8.95
C GLY A 274 -4.36 -2.69 -8.29
N VAL A 275 -4.92 -2.15 -7.20
CA VAL A 275 -4.38 -0.95 -6.53
C VAL A 275 -3.31 -1.33 -5.51
N SER A 276 -2.20 -0.58 -5.43
CA SER A 276 -1.14 -0.88 -4.47
C SER A 276 -1.57 -0.61 -3.01
N VAL A 277 -0.94 -1.29 -2.05
CA VAL A 277 -1.21 -1.06 -0.61
C VAL A 277 -0.85 0.39 -0.21
N LEU A 278 0.16 0.98 -0.86
CA LEU A 278 0.53 2.38 -0.66
C LEU A 278 -0.60 3.33 -1.08
N GLU A 279 -1.14 3.14 -2.29
CA GLU A 279 -2.27 3.94 -2.79
C GLU A 279 -3.53 3.73 -1.96
N MET A 280 -3.81 2.51 -1.52
CA MET A 280 -4.93 2.23 -0.61
C MET A 280 -4.83 3.02 0.71
N GLY A 281 -3.60 3.23 1.22
CA GLY A 281 -3.35 4.10 2.37
C GLY A 281 -3.72 5.56 2.08
N GLY A 282 -3.29 6.08 0.93
CA GLY A 282 -3.63 7.43 0.46
C GLY A 282 -5.14 7.64 0.24
N ILE A 283 -5.81 6.69 -0.44
CA ILE A 283 -7.26 6.68 -0.65
C ILE A 283 -8.00 6.68 0.67
N THR A 284 -7.59 5.83 1.62
CA THR A 284 -8.23 5.74 2.94
C THR A 284 -8.14 7.06 3.70
N ALA A 285 -6.96 7.69 3.69
CA ALA A 285 -6.75 8.98 4.34
C ALA A 285 -7.60 10.10 3.70
N GLU A 286 -7.67 10.14 2.36
CA GLU A 286 -8.46 11.14 1.64
C GLU A 286 -9.97 11.00 1.91
N VAL A 287 -10.50 9.78 1.84
CA VAL A 287 -11.93 9.51 2.12
C VAL A 287 -12.29 9.87 3.56
N ALA A 288 -11.46 9.44 4.54
CA ALA A 288 -11.70 9.76 5.94
C ALA A 288 -11.65 11.28 6.22
N SER A 289 -10.68 11.98 5.63
CA SER A 289 -10.54 13.43 5.74
C SER A 289 -11.77 14.18 5.19
N GLN A 290 -12.27 13.78 4.02
CA GLN A 290 -13.45 14.42 3.43
C GLN A 290 -14.76 14.09 4.15
N LEU A 291 -14.94 12.85 4.63
CA LEU A 291 -16.07 12.49 5.49
C LEU A 291 -16.13 13.38 6.74
N GLU A 292 -14.99 13.59 7.39
CA GLU A 292 -14.91 14.40 8.59
C GLU A 292 -15.15 15.89 8.28
N SER A 293 -14.42 16.45 7.31
CA SER A 293 -14.42 17.89 7.04
C SER A 293 -15.67 18.40 6.30
N LYS A 294 -16.23 17.62 5.37
CA LYS A 294 -17.38 18.03 4.55
C LYS A 294 -18.72 17.54 5.09
N TYR A 295 -18.75 16.35 5.68
CA TYR A 295 -19.98 15.69 6.12
C TYR A 295 -20.11 15.58 7.64
N ASN A 296 -19.08 15.97 8.41
CA ASN A 296 -19.02 15.79 9.87
C ASN A 296 -19.24 14.32 10.31
N ILE A 297 -18.79 13.37 9.47
CA ILE A 297 -18.86 11.94 9.74
C ILE A 297 -17.46 11.46 10.13
N ARG A 298 -17.32 10.96 11.36
CA ARG A 298 -16.16 10.19 11.79
C ARG A 298 -16.57 8.73 11.90
N PRO A 299 -16.09 7.83 11.02
CA PRO A 299 -16.49 6.43 11.08
C PRO A 299 -16.16 5.79 12.43
N VAL A 300 -17.08 4.99 12.97
CA VAL A 300 -16.83 4.22 14.20
C VAL A 300 -15.93 3.03 13.92
N ARG A 301 -15.93 2.52 12.68
CA ARG A 301 -14.97 1.53 12.17
C ARG A 301 -14.56 1.92 10.76
N THR A 302 -13.27 1.77 10.48
CA THR A 302 -12.72 1.88 9.13
C THR A 302 -12.06 0.57 8.76
N LEU A 303 -12.57 -0.05 7.69
CA LEU A 303 -12.04 -1.25 7.08
C LEU A 303 -11.38 -0.85 5.76
N SER A 304 -10.15 -1.30 5.51
CA SER A 304 -9.44 -1.01 4.27
C SER A 304 -8.66 -2.23 3.84
N GLY A 305 -8.92 -2.72 2.62
CA GLY A 305 -8.32 -3.95 2.14
C GLY A 305 -9.02 -4.51 0.92
N THR A 306 -8.84 -5.81 0.69
CA THR A 306 -9.36 -6.53 -0.46
C THR A 306 -10.46 -7.49 -0.01
N TYR A 307 -11.72 -7.08 -0.16
CA TYR A 307 -12.88 -7.84 0.32
C TYR A 307 -13.71 -8.41 -0.82
N MET A 308 -13.84 -7.68 -1.93
CA MET A 308 -14.51 -8.10 -3.16
C MET A 308 -13.78 -7.49 -4.36
N THR A 309 -13.04 -8.31 -5.09
CA THR A 309 -12.27 -7.84 -6.24
C THR A 309 -13.10 -7.80 -7.52
N SER A 310 -12.46 -7.34 -8.59
CA SER A 310 -12.82 -7.60 -9.97
C SER A 310 -11.54 -8.03 -10.69
N LEU A 311 -11.05 -9.24 -10.39
CA LEU A 311 -9.78 -9.77 -10.88
C LEU A 311 -8.60 -8.82 -10.60
N ASN A 312 -7.98 -8.28 -11.66
CA ASN A 312 -6.86 -7.34 -11.59
C ASN A 312 -7.31 -5.87 -11.59
N GLY A 313 -8.57 -5.60 -11.26
CA GLY A 313 -9.21 -4.30 -11.42
C GLY A 313 -8.43 -3.16 -10.76
N LEU A 314 -7.97 -2.21 -11.57
CA LEU A 314 -7.25 -1.02 -11.13
C LEU A 314 -8.25 0.03 -10.66
N GLY A 315 -8.83 -0.20 -9.48
CA GLY A 315 -9.84 0.65 -8.90
C GLY A 315 -10.15 0.30 -7.45
N PHE A 316 -11.00 1.12 -6.84
CA PHE A 316 -11.44 0.94 -5.46
C PHE A 316 -12.93 1.25 -5.32
N SER A 317 -13.51 0.91 -4.18
CA SER A 317 -14.88 1.26 -3.84
C SER A 317 -14.99 1.73 -2.40
N ILE A 318 -15.95 2.62 -2.17
CA ILE A 318 -16.31 3.14 -0.85
C ILE A 318 -17.68 2.57 -0.51
N SER A 319 -17.79 1.93 0.65
CA SER A 319 -19.07 1.51 1.23
C SER A 319 -19.28 2.21 2.58
N LEU A 320 -20.49 2.73 2.79
CA LEU A 320 -20.94 3.32 4.05
C LEU A 320 -22.14 2.54 4.56
N LEU A 321 -22.00 1.98 5.77
CA LEU A 321 -23.11 1.39 6.51
C LEU A 321 -23.60 2.38 7.57
N ASN A 322 -24.85 2.80 7.44
CA ASN A 322 -25.56 3.56 8.47
C ASN A 322 -25.98 2.59 9.59
N VAL A 323 -25.37 2.70 10.77
CA VAL A 323 -25.67 1.77 11.86
C VAL A 323 -27.03 2.10 12.45
N VAL A 324 -27.92 1.10 12.42
CA VAL A 324 -29.28 1.18 12.97
C VAL A 324 -29.53 0.02 13.92
N SER A 325 -30.45 0.23 14.87
CA SER A 325 -30.86 -0.82 15.79
C SER A 325 -31.97 -1.68 15.17
N PRO A 326 -31.91 -3.01 15.30
CA PRO A 326 -33.04 -3.86 14.97
C PRO A 326 -34.21 -3.63 15.95
N ASP A 327 -35.41 -3.98 15.52
CA ASP A 327 -36.64 -3.96 16.34
C ASP A 327 -36.85 -5.27 17.14
N PHE A 328 -35.78 -6.02 17.36
CA PHE A 328 -35.75 -7.26 18.15
C PHE A 328 -34.47 -7.34 18.98
N ASP A 329 -34.46 -8.20 20.01
CA ASP A 329 -33.30 -8.40 20.88
C ASP A 329 -32.11 -9.02 20.11
N ALA A 330 -31.11 -8.20 19.84
CA ALA A 330 -29.84 -8.57 19.24
C ALA A 330 -28.73 -7.58 19.66
N PRO A 331 -27.46 -8.01 19.63
CA PRO A 331 -26.34 -7.07 19.72
C PRO A 331 -26.40 -6.02 18.61
N SER A 332 -25.76 -4.87 18.83
CA SER A 332 -25.64 -3.82 17.82
C SER A 332 -24.90 -4.34 16.57
N MET A 333 -25.12 -3.68 15.42
CA MET A 333 -24.39 -4.02 14.20
C MET A 333 -22.86 -3.89 14.38
N VAL A 334 -22.40 -2.96 15.22
CA VAL A 334 -20.98 -2.78 15.54
C VAL A 334 -20.44 -3.96 16.34
N GLU A 335 -21.17 -4.42 17.36
CA GLU A 335 -20.77 -5.63 18.11
C GLU A 335 -20.75 -6.89 17.23
N LEU A 336 -21.72 -7.03 16.32
CA LEU A 336 -21.76 -8.13 15.35
C LEU A 336 -20.61 -8.04 14.33
N LEU A 337 -20.27 -6.83 13.89
CA LEU A 337 -19.10 -6.58 13.04
C LEU A 337 -17.80 -6.97 13.75
N ASP A 338 -17.66 -6.60 15.03
CA ASP A 338 -16.50 -6.88 15.87
C ASP A 338 -16.39 -8.33 16.34
N ALA A 339 -17.48 -9.11 16.27
CA ALA A 339 -17.50 -10.49 16.72
C ALA A 339 -16.43 -11.35 16.00
N PRO A 340 -15.77 -12.30 16.68
CA PRO A 340 -14.75 -13.15 16.07
C PRO A 340 -15.27 -13.94 14.85
N SER A 341 -14.38 -14.14 13.88
CA SER A 341 -14.62 -15.02 12.72
C SER A 341 -13.35 -15.74 12.32
N GLU A 342 -13.49 -16.98 11.83
CA GLU A 342 -12.38 -17.82 11.34
C GLU A 342 -12.49 -18.00 9.83
N VAL A 343 -12.22 -16.93 9.09
CA VAL A 343 -12.26 -16.91 7.62
C VAL A 343 -11.02 -16.21 7.07
N VAL A 344 -10.64 -16.50 5.83
CA VAL A 344 -9.45 -15.93 5.20
C VAL A 344 -9.70 -14.57 4.54
N GLY A 345 -10.93 -14.32 4.10
CA GLY A 345 -11.34 -13.11 3.39
C GLY A 345 -11.71 -11.92 4.27
N TRP A 346 -11.65 -12.08 5.60
CA TRP A 346 -12.02 -11.04 6.56
C TRP A 346 -10.85 -10.77 7.50
N SER A 347 -10.31 -9.56 7.45
CA SER A 347 -9.35 -9.11 8.45
C SER A 347 -10.08 -8.83 9.77
N ALA A 348 -9.59 -9.43 10.87
CA ALA A 348 -10.18 -9.23 12.18
C ALA A 348 -10.19 -7.73 12.53
N PRO A 349 -11.32 -7.18 13.01
CA PRO A 349 -11.41 -5.77 13.34
C PRO A 349 -10.55 -5.43 14.57
N ILE A 350 -9.98 -4.23 14.57
CA ILE A 350 -9.36 -3.65 15.76
C ILE A 350 -10.43 -3.56 16.86
N LYS A 351 -10.09 -4.01 18.08
CA LYS A 351 -11.03 -4.12 19.22
C LYS A 351 -11.76 -2.79 19.46
N THR A 352 -13.03 -2.89 19.85
CA THR A 352 -13.91 -1.76 20.21
C THR A 352 -13.24 -0.78 21.18
N SER A 353 -12.60 -1.30 22.23
CA SER A 353 -11.89 -0.50 23.24
C SER A 353 -10.81 0.41 22.66
N THR A 354 -10.18 0.00 21.55
CA THR A 354 -9.16 0.82 20.87
C THR A 354 -9.80 1.99 20.13
N TRP A 355 -10.93 1.76 19.45
CA TRP A 355 -11.69 2.82 18.77
C TRP A 355 -12.28 3.82 19.78
N GLU A 356 -12.78 3.32 20.90
CA GLU A 356 -13.38 4.15 21.97
C GLU A 356 -12.35 4.99 22.72
N ALA A 357 -11.09 4.54 22.78
CA ALA A 357 -10.02 5.27 23.47
C ALA A 357 -9.72 6.64 22.85
N LYS A 358 -10.05 6.87 21.57
CA LYS A 358 -9.83 8.13 20.83
C LYS A 358 -8.43 8.74 21.06
N ASN A 359 -7.42 7.89 21.21
CA ASN A 359 -6.09 8.31 21.59
C ASN A 359 -5.39 8.98 20.41
N THR A 360 -5.14 10.29 20.52
CA THR A 360 -4.40 11.09 19.53
C THR A 360 -2.99 11.45 20.01
N ASN A 361 -2.52 10.87 21.11
CA ASN A 361 -1.20 11.18 21.66
C ASN A 361 -0.09 10.75 20.70
N THR A 362 0.78 11.68 20.34
CA THR A 362 1.99 11.41 19.56
C THR A 362 3.23 11.49 20.46
N ARG A 363 4.29 10.75 20.14
CA ARG A 363 5.58 10.90 20.80
C ARG A 363 6.27 12.13 20.23
N THR A 364 5.96 13.30 20.80
CA THR A 364 6.55 14.59 20.43
C THR A 364 7.83 14.90 21.20
N GLY A 365 8.45 13.90 21.84
CA GLY A 365 9.76 14.06 22.47
C GLY A 365 10.63 14.77 21.46
N ARG A 366 10.98 16.04 21.74
CA ARG A 366 11.78 16.85 20.84
C ARG A 366 12.93 15.94 20.44
N VAL A 367 13.10 15.70 19.15
CA VAL A 367 14.43 15.41 18.61
C VAL A 367 15.19 16.66 18.97
N GLY A 368 15.68 16.72 20.21
CA GLY A 368 16.34 17.89 20.76
C GLY A 368 17.43 18.19 19.77
N ALA A 369 17.50 19.46 19.34
CA ALA A 369 18.61 20.00 18.57
C ALA A 369 19.84 19.19 18.94
N ALA A 370 20.35 18.39 17.98
CA ALA A 370 21.38 17.38 18.22
C ALA A 370 22.36 17.99 19.22
N GLU A 371 22.49 17.40 20.43
CA GLU A 371 23.24 18.04 21.53
C GLU A 371 24.49 18.68 20.93
N ASP A 372 24.54 20.03 20.89
CA ASP A 372 25.57 20.72 20.13
C ASP A 372 26.91 20.08 20.50
N ALA A 373 27.63 19.56 19.50
CA ALA A 373 28.84 18.81 19.76
C ALA A 373 29.75 19.65 20.66
N LYS A 374 30.22 19.06 21.76
CA LYS A 374 31.05 19.81 22.72
C LYS A 374 32.32 20.33 22.04
N PRO A 375 32.76 21.58 22.28
CA PRO A 375 34.01 22.09 21.73
C PRO A 375 35.17 21.13 21.95
N SER A 376 36.05 21.02 20.95
CA SER A 376 37.21 20.12 20.98
C SER A 376 38.53 20.86 21.17
N ASP A 377 38.53 22.16 20.91
CA ASP A 377 39.73 23.01 20.81
C ASP A 377 40.70 22.58 19.70
N LEU A 378 40.20 21.83 18.71
CA LEU A 378 40.87 21.67 17.42
C LEU A 378 40.44 22.82 16.49
N LYS A 379 41.35 23.77 16.26
CA LYS A 379 41.06 25.03 15.59
C LYS A 379 41.44 25.04 14.10
N MET A 380 40.67 25.79 13.32
CA MET A 380 40.98 26.16 11.93
C MET A 380 40.57 27.62 11.67
N ASP A 381 41.06 28.21 10.59
CA ASP A 381 40.57 29.51 10.14
C ASP A 381 39.15 29.35 9.56
N ALA A 382 38.16 29.84 10.30
CA ALA A 382 36.75 29.71 9.92
C ALA A 382 36.44 30.36 8.57
N GLY A 383 37.04 31.52 8.25
CA GLY A 383 36.76 32.25 7.02
C GLY A 383 37.32 31.53 5.80
N VAL A 384 38.58 31.08 5.88
CA VAL A 384 39.22 30.29 4.82
C VAL A 384 38.51 28.96 4.62
N SER A 385 38.24 28.22 5.71
CA SER A 385 37.55 26.93 5.63
C SER A 385 36.14 27.05 5.07
N GLN A 386 35.40 28.09 5.44
CA GLN A 386 34.05 28.33 4.92
C GLN A 386 34.09 28.65 3.42
N ALA A 387 35.06 29.46 2.97
CA ALA A 387 35.22 29.76 1.55
C ALA A 387 35.57 28.51 0.73
N LEU A 388 36.50 27.69 1.21
CA LEU A 388 36.88 26.42 0.56
C LEU A 388 35.71 25.43 0.51
N LEU A 389 34.98 25.28 1.62
CA LEU A 389 33.81 24.40 1.67
C LEU A 389 32.71 24.89 0.72
N LYS A 390 32.45 26.20 0.66
CA LYS A 390 31.49 26.76 -0.31
C LYS A 390 31.88 26.44 -1.75
N ASN A 391 33.16 26.60 -2.10
CA ASN A 391 33.65 26.27 -3.44
C ASN A 391 33.48 24.78 -3.77
N ALA A 392 33.82 23.90 -2.82
CA ALA A 392 33.65 22.46 -2.95
C ALA A 392 32.19 22.04 -3.17
N LEU A 393 31.27 22.60 -2.39
CA LEU A 393 29.84 22.32 -2.51
C LEU A 393 29.27 22.86 -3.83
N GLN A 394 29.69 24.06 -4.25
CA GLN A 394 29.30 24.61 -5.55
C GLN A 394 29.78 23.72 -6.71
N LYS A 395 30.99 23.16 -6.63
CA LYS A 395 31.48 22.21 -7.64
C LYS A 395 30.67 20.93 -7.72
N VAL A 396 30.12 20.45 -6.61
CA VAL A 396 29.20 19.29 -6.61
C VAL A 396 27.88 19.66 -7.27
N ILE A 397 27.34 20.85 -6.98
CA ILE A 397 26.10 21.35 -7.59
C ILE A 397 26.28 21.51 -9.11
N ASP A 398 27.39 22.09 -9.55
CA ASP A 398 27.70 22.29 -10.96
C ASP A 398 27.90 20.95 -11.72
N ALA A 399 28.40 19.92 -11.02
CA ALA A 399 28.60 18.59 -11.58
C ALA A 399 27.31 17.75 -11.67
N GLU A 400 26.22 18.16 -11.01
CA GLU A 400 24.98 17.38 -10.91
C GLU A 400 24.45 16.88 -12.26
N PRO A 401 24.28 17.71 -13.31
CA PRO A 401 23.72 17.24 -14.56
C PRO A 401 24.57 16.13 -15.21
N GLU A 402 25.89 16.19 -15.02
CA GLU A 402 26.81 15.19 -15.53
C GLU A 402 26.78 13.90 -14.71
N VAL A 403 26.74 14.01 -13.38
CA VAL A 403 26.63 12.86 -12.46
C VAL A 403 25.30 12.12 -12.69
N THR A 404 24.19 12.86 -12.77
CA THR A 404 22.86 12.30 -13.08
C THR A 404 22.86 11.59 -14.43
N ARG A 405 23.52 12.16 -15.45
CA ARG A 405 23.68 11.52 -16.76
C ARG A 405 24.49 10.22 -16.66
N TYR A 406 25.59 10.21 -15.92
CA TYR A 406 26.38 8.99 -15.70
C TYR A 406 25.55 7.93 -14.97
N ASP A 407 24.83 8.32 -13.93
CA ASP A 407 24.03 7.40 -13.14
C ASP A 407 22.80 6.88 -13.90
N THR A 408 22.26 7.63 -14.85
CA THR A 408 21.21 7.12 -15.74
C THR A 408 21.71 5.97 -16.62
N VAL A 409 23.02 5.94 -16.94
CA VAL A 409 23.62 4.88 -17.76
C VAL A 409 23.89 3.61 -16.94
N VAL A 410 24.29 3.74 -15.67
CA VAL A 410 24.77 2.59 -14.86
C VAL A 410 24.02 2.33 -13.56
N GLY A 411 23.01 3.15 -13.27
CA GLY A 411 22.18 3.15 -12.06
C GLY A 411 20.75 3.57 -12.41
N ASP A 412 20.11 4.33 -11.51
CA ASP A 412 18.73 4.81 -11.68
C ASP A 412 18.61 6.33 -11.92
N GLY A 413 19.74 7.02 -12.07
CA GLY A 413 19.76 8.43 -12.44
C GLY A 413 19.40 9.38 -11.29
N ASP A 414 19.56 8.95 -10.04
CA ASP A 414 19.23 9.76 -8.86
C ASP A 414 20.47 10.30 -8.12
N CYS A 415 21.67 9.77 -8.42
CA CYS A 415 22.89 10.07 -7.67
C CYS A 415 23.23 11.57 -7.67
N GLY A 416 23.21 12.21 -8.84
CA GLY A 416 23.54 13.63 -8.97
C GLY A 416 22.55 14.51 -8.19
N ILE A 417 21.25 14.24 -8.32
CA ILE A 417 20.18 14.93 -7.58
C ILE A 417 20.40 14.77 -6.07
N GLY A 418 20.73 13.57 -5.62
CA GLY A 418 21.02 13.28 -4.21
C GLY A 418 22.22 14.08 -3.68
N LEU A 419 23.32 14.13 -4.42
CA LEU A 419 24.52 14.90 -4.06
C LEU A 419 24.26 16.40 -4.04
N LYS A 420 23.56 16.93 -5.06
CA LYS A 420 23.17 18.34 -5.13
C LYS A 420 22.30 18.75 -3.96
N ARG A 421 21.27 17.96 -3.64
CA ARG A 421 20.38 18.21 -2.50
C ARG A 421 21.17 18.29 -1.18
N GLY A 422 22.13 17.38 -0.97
CA GLY A 422 23.04 17.45 0.17
C GLY A 422 23.90 18.71 0.16
N ALA A 423 24.49 19.05 -0.98
CA ALA A 423 25.37 20.21 -1.12
C ALA A 423 24.64 21.55 -0.88
N GLU A 424 23.44 21.72 -1.45
CA GLU A 424 22.58 22.89 -1.25
C GLU A 424 22.14 23.02 0.22
N ALA A 425 21.80 21.90 0.87
CA ALA A 425 21.43 21.91 2.28
C ALA A 425 22.60 22.33 3.19
N ILE A 426 23.83 21.85 2.92
CA ILE A 426 25.02 22.25 3.67
C ILE A 426 25.35 23.73 3.41
N LEU A 427 25.29 24.19 2.15
CA LEU A 427 25.53 25.60 1.80
C LEU A 427 24.59 26.52 2.57
N LYS A 428 23.29 26.20 2.57
CA LYS A 428 22.29 26.94 3.32
C LYS A 428 22.61 26.96 4.82
N HIS A 429 22.97 25.80 5.39
CA HIS A 429 23.33 25.69 6.80
C HIS A 429 24.52 26.56 7.18
N ILE A 430 25.61 26.55 6.40
CA ILE A 430 26.81 27.35 6.72
C ILE A 430 26.65 28.86 6.40
N GLU A 431 25.61 29.22 5.64
CA GLU A 431 25.20 30.61 5.45
C GLU A 431 24.40 31.14 6.63
N GLU A 432 23.49 30.33 7.15
CA GLU A 432 22.67 30.66 8.33
C GLU A 432 23.47 30.55 9.63
N ARG A 433 24.40 29.59 9.72
CA ARG A 433 25.28 29.32 10.85
C ARG A 433 26.74 29.21 10.36
N PRO A 434 27.44 30.35 10.22
CA PRO A 434 28.85 30.37 9.84
C PRO A 434 29.73 29.49 10.73
N LEU A 435 30.84 29.00 10.16
CA LEU A 435 31.75 28.10 10.87
C LEU A 435 32.32 28.78 12.12
N SER A 436 32.35 28.03 13.23
CA SER A 436 32.84 28.52 14.53
C SER A 436 34.36 28.53 14.62
N GLY A 437 35.03 27.77 13.76
CA GLY A 437 36.48 27.55 13.79
C GLY A 437 36.90 26.39 14.69
N ASP A 438 35.96 25.70 15.35
CA ASP A 438 36.20 24.41 16.00
C ASP A 438 35.76 23.27 15.06
N VAL A 439 36.73 22.54 14.51
CA VAL A 439 36.48 21.59 13.41
C VAL A 439 35.46 20.52 13.81
N VAL A 440 35.49 20.06 15.05
CA VAL A 440 34.61 18.99 15.51
C VAL A 440 33.17 19.49 15.66
N VAL A 441 32.99 20.72 16.15
CA VAL A 441 31.65 21.34 16.26
C VAL A 441 31.08 21.59 14.86
N ASP A 442 31.90 22.18 14.00
CA ASP A 442 31.51 22.57 12.65
C ASP A 442 31.13 21.33 11.82
N LEU A 443 31.99 20.30 11.81
CA LEU A 443 31.73 19.07 11.07
C LEU A 443 30.54 18.29 11.63
N ALA A 444 30.38 18.20 12.96
CA ALA A 444 29.22 17.54 13.57
C ALA A 444 27.91 18.21 13.15
N SER A 445 27.88 19.54 13.06
CA SER A 445 26.70 20.27 12.58
C SER A 445 26.38 19.95 11.12
N ILE A 446 27.39 19.78 10.27
CA ILE A 446 27.25 19.41 8.86
C ILE A 446 26.75 17.97 8.72
N VAL A 447 27.22 17.04 9.57
CA VAL A 447 26.79 15.63 9.54
C VAL A 447 25.29 15.51 9.73
N THR A 448 24.71 16.25 10.68
CA THR A 448 23.26 16.26 10.90
C THR A 448 22.49 16.73 9.66
N ILE A 449 23.03 17.67 8.89
CA ILE A 449 22.44 18.11 7.62
C ILE A 449 22.52 17.00 6.58
N VAL A 450 23.65 16.32 6.46
CA VAL A 450 23.81 15.17 5.54
C VAL A 450 22.81 14.06 5.88
N GLU A 451 22.67 13.71 7.17
CA GLU A 451 21.75 12.67 7.64
C GLU A 451 20.26 12.98 7.38
N THR A 452 19.90 14.26 7.28
CA THR A 452 18.51 14.70 7.09
C THR A 452 18.18 15.07 5.65
N ALA A 453 19.17 15.52 4.87
CA ALA A 453 18.97 15.98 3.49
C ALA A 453 19.29 14.91 2.44
N MET A 454 20.09 13.90 2.77
CA MET A 454 20.49 12.85 1.83
C MET A 454 19.90 11.49 2.21
N ASP A 455 19.05 10.96 1.35
CA ASP A 455 18.50 9.61 1.47
C ASP A 455 19.39 8.56 0.80
N GLY A 456 19.00 7.28 0.97
CA GLY A 456 19.58 6.16 0.23
C GLY A 456 21.02 5.82 0.63
N THR A 457 21.66 5.00 -0.20
CA THR A 457 22.99 4.45 0.09
C THR A 457 24.06 5.54 0.22
N SER A 458 24.00 6.57 -0.63
CA SER A 458 24.96 7.69 -0.58
C SER A 458 24.86 8.46 0.73
N GLY A 459 23.65 8.80 1.18
CA GLY A 459 23.43 9.47 2.47
C GLY A 459 24.00 8.68 3.64
N ALA A 460 23.76 7.36 3.68
CA ALA A 460 24.30 6.48 4.71
C ALA A 460 25.84 6.40 4.68
N LEU A 461 26.46 6.27 3.50
CA LEU A 461 27.93 6.19 3.35
C LEU A 461 28.60 7.49 3.82
N TYR A 462 28.08 8.65 3.40
CA TYR A 462 28.62 9.94 3.84
C TYR A 462 28.39 10.16 5.35
N ALA A 463 27.21 9.84 5.88
CA ALA A 463 26.94 9.97 7.31
C ALA A 463 27.88 9.11 8.16
N ILE A 464 28.12 7.85 7.78
CA ILE A 464 29.06 6.97 8.47
C ILE A 464 30.48 7.54 8.41
N PHE A 465 30.94 7.94 7.23
CA PHE A 465 32.28 8.51 7.04
C PHE A 465 32.46 9.80 7.84
N LEU A 466 31.52 10.73 7.77
CA LEU A 466 31.63 12.01 8.45
C LEU A 466 31.52 11.86 9.97
N ASN A 467 30.64 11.00 10.50
CA ASN A 467 30.60 10.69 11.93
C ASN A 467 31.93 10.08 12.42
N ALA A 468 32.49 9.14 11.66
CA ALA A 468 33.80 8.56 11.99
C ALA A 468 34.92 9.61 11.92
N LEU A 469 34.84 10.56 10.99
CA LEU A 469 35.77 11.68 10.87
C LEU A 469 35.67 12.65 12.05
N VAL A 470 34.45 12.99 12.50
CA VAL A 470 34.19 13.79 13.70
C VAL A 470 34.84 13.13 14.93
N ASN A 471 34.64 11.81 15.10
CA ASN A 471 35.26 11.06 16.20
C ASN A 471 36.79 11.07 16.10
N ALA A 472 37.35 10.80 14.91
CA ALA A 472 38.79 10.78 14.70
C ALA A 472 39.45 12.14 14.93
N LEU A 473 38.81 13.25 14.52
CA LEU A 473 39.28 14.61 14.78
C LEU A 473 39.21 14.95 16.27
N ARG A 474 38.15 14.53 16.96
CA ARG A 474 38.03 14.71 18.42
C ARG A 474 39.13 13.98 19.18
N GLU A 475 39.50 12.77 18.77
CA GLU A 475 40.62 12.02 19.36
C GLU A 475 41.98 12.69 19.14
N LEU A 476 42.12 13.50 18.07
CA LEU A 476 43.35 14.21 17.73
C LEU A 476 43.38 15.65 18.29
N ALA A 477 42.33 16.09 18.96
CA ALA A 477 42.25 17.39 19.61
C ALA A 477 42.99 17.39 20.97
N PRO A 478 43.41 18.56 21.51
CA PRO A 478 43.28 19.91 20.95
C PRO A 478 44.45 20.27 20.00
N GLY A 479 44.36 21.42 19.32
CA GLY A 479 45.47 21.92 18.49
C GLY A 479 45.01 22.68 17.26
N ASN A 480 45.85 22.74 16.22
CA ASN A 480 45.48 23.26 14.91
C ASN A 480 45.21 22.11 13.94
N ALA A 481 44.17 22.23 13.11
CA ALA A 481 43.81 21.24 12.09
C ALA A 481 44.75 21.30 10.87
N SER A 482 46.00 20.90 11.07
CA SER A 482 47.01 20.84 10.00
C SER A 482 46.70 19.73 8.98
N PRO A 483 47.32 19.75 7.78
CA PRO A 483 47.17 18.68 6.79
C PRO A 483 47.46 17.29 7.36
N GLU A 484 48.42 17.15 8.28
CA GLU A 484 48.77 15.89 8.93
C GLU A 484 47.65 15.39 9.88
N VAL A 485 46.96 16.31 10.56
CA VAL A 485 45.80 15.98 11.40
C VAL A 485 44.65 15.49 10.53
N TRP A 486 44.35 16.20 9.44
CA TRP A 486 43.32 15.80 8.47
C TRP A 486 43.63 14.44 7.84
N ALA A 487 44.87 14.21 7.39
CA ALA A 487 45.27 12.94 6.80
C ALA A 487 45.06 11.76 7.77
N LYS A 488 45.49 11.89 9.03
CA LYS A 488 45.29 10.85 10.06
C LYS A 488 43.81 10.61 10.35
N ALA A 489 43.01 11.69 10.43
CA ALA A 489 41.59 11.58 10.71
C ALA A 489 40.81 10.94 9.55
N LEU A 490 41.12 11.34 8.31
CA LEU A 490 40.53 10.78 7.09
C LEU A 490 40.90 9.31 6.91
N LYS A 491 42.13 8.90 7.29
CA LYS A 491 42.52 7.49 7.29
C LYS A 491 41.70 6.67 8.28
N LYS A 492 41.60 7.13 9.54
CA LYS A 492 40.75 6.49 10.56
C LYS A 492 39.29 6.40 10.11
N SER A 493 38.76 7.45 9.49
CA SER A 493 37.40 7.46 8.96
C SER A 493 37.20 6.48 7.80
N SER A 494 38.16 6.41 6.88
CA SER A 494 38.15 5.43 5.77
C SER A 494 38.17 4.00 6.29
N ASP A 495 39.02 3.71 7.30
CA ASP A 495 39.10 2.40 7.92
C ASP A 495 37.81 2.05 8.69
N ALA A 496 37.12 3.03 9.27
CA ALA A 496 35.83 2.84 9.92
C ALA A 496 34.72 2.57 8.89
N LEU A 497 34.66 3.33 7.79
CA LEU A 497 33.73 3.11 6.69
C LEU A 497 33.87 1.68 6.13
N ALA A 498 35.10 1.20 5.96
CA ALA A 498 35.40 -0.15 5.47
C ALA A 498 34.85 -1.29 6.35
N ARG A 499 34.42 -1.02 7.59
CA ARG A 499 33.73 -1.99 8.46
C ARG A 499 32.25 -2.12 8.17
N TYR A 500 31.63 -1.07 7.62
CA TYR A 500 30.19 -0.98 7.38
C TYR A 500 29.82 -1.12 5.90
N THR A 501 30.79 -1.03 5.00
CA THR A 501 30.62 -1.33 3.57
C THR A 501 31.68 -2.32 3.06
N PRO A 502 31.31 -3.28 2.21
CA PRO A 502 32.27 -4.14 1.52
C PRO A 502 33.09 -3.38 0.47
N ALA A 503 32.74 -2.14 0.10
CA ALA A 503 33.39 -1.39 -0.96
C ALA A 503 34.89 -1.15 -0.71
N ARG A 504 35.70 -1.49 -1.71
CA ARG A 504 37.15 -1.34 -1.77
C ARG A 504 37.54 -0.65 -3.10
N PRO A 505 38.76 -0.11 -3.19
CA PRO A 505 39.30 0.34 -4.46
C PRO A 505 39.25 -0.78 -5.50
N GLY A 506 38.72 -0.49 -6.68
CA GLY A 506 38.46 -1.46 -7.75
C GLY A 506 37.00 -1.92 -7.84
N ASP A 507 36.14 -1.55 -6.90
CA ASP A 507 34.74 -2.00 -6.88
C ASP A 507 33.77 -1.12 -7.68
N ARG A 508 34.27 -0.02 -8.27
CA ARG A 508 33.50 0.98 -9.03
C ARG A 508 32.46 1.68 -8.15
N THR A 509 32.95 2.41 -7.16
CA THR A 509 32.14 3.19 -6.22
C THR A 509 32.85 4.49 -5.83
N LEU A 510 32.22 5.33 -4.99
CA LEU A 510 32.87 6.52 -4.41
C LEU A 510 34.20 6.22 -3.70
N VAL A 511 34.44 4.98 -3.26
CA VAL A 511 35.71 4.56 -2.64
C VAL A 511 36.88 4.71 -3.61
N ASP A 512 36.65 4.61 -4.91
CA ASP A 512 37.67 4.77 -5.94
C ASP A 512 38.19 6.21 -6.07
N ALA A 513 37.40 7.20 -5.62
CA ALA A 513 37.87 8.58 -5.47
C ALA A 513 38.37 8.87 -4.05
N LEU A 514 37.67 8.34 -3.04
CA LEU A 514 37.99 8.57 -1.62
C LEU A 514 39.35 8.00 -1.23
N HIS A 515 39.62 6.74 -1.58
CA HIS A 515 40.84 6.07 -1.14
C HIS A 515 42.12 6.72 -1.71
N PRO A 516 42.22 7.02 -3.02
CA PRO A 516 43.38 7.75 -3.56
C PRO A 516 43.57 9.13 -2.95
N PHE A 517 42.47 9.86 -2.65
CA PHE A 517 42.55 11.15 -1.97
C PHE A 517 43.24 11.01 -0.61
N VAL A 518 42.77 10.08 0.22
CA VAL A 518 43.28 9.88 1.58
C VAL A 518 44.72 9.40 1.59
N GLU A 519 45.08 8.45 0.72
CA GLU A 519 46.46 7.95 0.63
C GLU A 519 47.42 9.04 0.13
N SER A 520 47.04 9.79 -0.91
CA SER A 520 47.87 10.88 -1.46
C SER A 520 48.07 12.01 -0.45
N LEU A 521 47.03 12.40 0.28
CA LEU A 521 47.15 13.42 1.34
C LEU A 521 48.06 12.94 2.48
N ASN A 522 47.96 11.66 2.87
CA ASN A 522 48.79 11.08 3.93
C ASN A 522 50.27 10.97 3.53
N GLN A 523 50.56 10.76 2.24
CA GLN A 523 51.93 10.67 1.73
C GLN A 523 52.57 12.03 1.47
N THR A 524 51.79 13.01 0.99
CA THR A 524 52.34 14.26 0.45
C THR A 524 52.03 15.50 1.30
N GLY A 525 50.99 15.45 2.14
CA GLY A 525 50.45 16.61 2.84
C GLY A 525 49.82 17.66 1.91
N ASP A 526 49.69 17.37 0.61
CA ASP A 526 49.27 18.32 -0.43
C ASP A 526 47.86 18.02 -0.92
N ILE A 527 46.92 18.91 -0.59
CA ILE A 527 45.50 18.77 -0.95
C ILE A 527 45.26 18.80 -2.46
N LYS A 528 46.10 19.49 -3.23
CA LYS A 528 45.95 19.54 -4.70
C LYS A 528 46.31 18.20 -5.32
N LYS A 529 47.43 17.62 -4.90
CA LYS A 529 47.82 16.25 -5.32
C LYS A 529 46.81 15.20 -4.86
N ALA A 530 46.20 15.38 -3.69
CA ALA A 530 45.14 14.50 -3.22
C ALA A 530 43.88 14.60 -4.09
N ALA A 531 43.44 15.80 -4.44
CA ALA A 531 42.30 16.02 -5.33
C ALA A 531 42.54 15.50 -6.75
N GLU A 532 43.74 15.69 -7.30
CA GLU A 532 44.15 15.12 -8.59
C GLU A 532 44.11 13.58 -8.56
N ALA A 533 44.60 12.95 -7.48
CA ALA A 533 44.55 11.51 -7.31
C ALA A 533 43.10 10.99 -7.22
N ALA A 534 42.20 11.73 -6.55
CA ALA A 534 40.78 11.39 -6.49
C ALA A 534 40.12 11.45 -7.87
N LEU A 535 40.43 12.48 -8.67
CA LEU A 535 39.95 12.62 -10.03
C LEU A 535 40.49 11.50 -10.93
N GLU A 536 41.76 11.13 -10.80
CA GLU A 536 42.34 10.00 -11.52
C GLU A 536 41.64 8.68 -11.15
N GLY A 537 41.38 8.48 -9.85
CA GLY A 537 40.62 7.34 -9.34
C GLY A 537 39.21 7.27 -9.93
N ALA A 538 38.47 8.39 -9.91
CA ALA A 538 37.16 8.50 -10.54
C ALA A 538 37.22 8.21 -12.04
N ASN A 539 38.21 8.72 -12.77
CA ASN A 539 38.38 8.43 -14.20
C ASN A 539 38.65 6.93 -14.47
N LYS A 540 39.45 6.26 -13.63
CA LYS A 540 39.78 4.83 -13.77
C LYS A 540 38.58 3.90 -13.59
N THR A 541 37.51 4.37 -12.96
CA THR A 541 36.26 3.61 -12.86
C THR A 541 35.54 3.44 -14.20
N LYS A 542 35.89 4.24 -15.21
CA LYS A 542 35.40 4.07 -16.58
C LYS A 542 35.94 2.77 -17.17
N GLY A 543 35.04 1.87 -17.58
CA GLY A 543 35.39 0.54 -18.07
C GLY A 543 35.76 -0.48 -16.99
N MET A 544 35.76 -0.08 -15.72
CA MET A 544 35.92 -0.99 -14.58
C MET A 544 34.66 -1.85 -14.43
N GLN A 545 34.84 -3.15 -14.20
CA GLN A 545 33.71 -4.03 -13.91
C GLN A 545 33.24 -3.78 -12.48
N ALA A 546 31.98 -3.44 -12.30
CA ALA A 546 31.42 -3.25 -10.96
C ALA A 546 31.27 -4.57 -10.21
N SER A 547 31.69 -4.58 -8.95
CA SER A 547 31.46 -5.67 -8.00
C SER A 547 30.42 -5.30 -6.92
N LEU A 548 30.08 -4.01 -6.82
CA LEU A 548 29.10 -3.45 -5.89
C LEU A 548 28.22 -2.36 -6.53
N GLY A 549 27.16 -1.98 -5.81
CA GLY A 549 26.20 -0.98 -6.26
C GLY A 549 25.18 -1.49 -7.28
N ARG A 550 24.31 -0.60 -7.74
CA ARG A 550 23.22 -0.95 -8.66
C ARG A 550 23.71 -1.45 -10.02
N THR A 551 24.90 -0.99 -10.45
CA THR A 551 25.56 -1.46 -11.68
C THR A 551 25.67 -2.99 -11.77
N VAL A 552 25.89 -3.69 -10.64
CA VAL A 552 26.04 -5.16 -10.62
C VAL A 552 24.81 -5.88 -11.15
N TYR A 553 23.62 -5.40 -10.79
CA TYR A 553 22.35 -6.08 -11.09
C TYR A 553 21.72 -5.63 -12.42
N ILE A 554 22.06 -4.42 -12.88
CA ILE A 554 21.52 -3.87 -14.12
C ILE A 554 22.12 -4.59 -15.34
N GLY A 555 23.25 -5.29 -15.18
CA GLY A 555 23.82 -6.17 -16.22
C GLY A 555 24.10 -5.47 -17.56
N GLY A 556 24.17 -4.14 -17.55
CA GLY A 556 24.11 -3.31 -18.74
C GLY A 556 25.47 -3.02 -19.35
N SER A 557 25.49 -2.89 -20.68
CA SER A 557 26.53 -2.20 -21.44
C SER A 557 26.45 -0.69 -21.19
N GLY A 558 27.58 0.03 -21.20
CA GLY A 558 27.64 1.49 -21.02
C GLY A 558 28.59 1.96 -19.92
N TYR A 559 28.94 1.08 -18.98
CA TYR A 559 29.99 1.37 -17.98
C TYR A 559 31.38 1.59 -18.60
N GLN A 560 31.59 1.14 -19.83
CA GLN A 560 32.80 1.43 -20.62
C GLN A 560 32.89 2.90 -21.05
N GLU A 561 31.76 3.61 -21.10
CA GLU A 561 31.67 4.95 -21.65
C GLU A 561 31.68 6.04 -20.57
N VAL A 562 31.35 5.68 -19.33
CA VAL A 562 31.16 6.63 -18.22
C VAL A 562 31.87 6.19 -16.93
N PRO A 563 32.43 7.14 -16.15
CA PRO A 563 32.92 6.87 -14.80
C PRO A 563 31.77 6.52 -13.83
N ASP A 564 32.12 6.02 -12.66
CA ASP A 564 31.20 5.84 -11.54
C ASP A 564 30.66 7.21 -11.08
N PRO A 565 29.34 7.40 -10.99
CA PRO A 565 28.73 8.67 -10.59
C PRO A 565 29.15 9.11 -9.19
N GLY A 566 29.23 8.16 -8.24
CA GLY A 566 29.62 8.45 -6.85
C GLY A 566 31.08 8.90 -6.74
N ALA A 567 31.98 8.23 -7.44
CA ALA A 567 33.39 8.61 -7.53
C ALA A 567 33.57 9.97 -8.20
N TRP A 568 32.85 10.22 -9.30
CA TRP A 568 32.90 11.49 -10.03
C TRP A 568 32.43 12.66 -9.16
N GLY A 569 31.25 12.53 -8.54
CA GLY A 569 30.70 13.56 -7.68
C GLY A 569 31.60 13.86 -6.47
N LEU A 570 32.20 12.84 -5.87
CA LEU A 570 33.16 13.03 -4.77
C LEU A 570 34.48 13.66 -5.24
N ALA A 571 34.98 13.30 -6.43
CA ALA A 571 36.15 13.96 -7.01
C ALA A 571 35.89 15.45 -7.29
N SER A 572 34.69 15.81 -7.78
CA SER A 572 34.29 17.21 -7.96
C SER A 572 34.34 18.01 -6.66
N PHE A 573 33.90 17.41 -5.54
CA PHE A 573 34.02 18.01 -4.21
C PHE A 573 35.48 18.27 -3.83
N PHE A 574 36.37 17.27 -3.98
CA PHE A 574 37.79 17.43 -3.66
C PHE A 574 38.50 18.45 -4.54
N LEU A 575 38.16 18.53 -5.84
CA LEU A 575 38.71 19.56 -6.72
C LEU A 575 38.34 20.96 -6.25
N GLY A 576 37.09 21.18 -5.83
CA GLY A 576 36.68 22.48 -5.28
C GLY A 576 37.33 22.80 -3.93
N LEU A 577 37.62 21.79 -3.09
CA LEU A 577 38.40 22.00 -1.86
C LEU A 577 39.86 22.41 -2.12
N SER A 578 40.43 22.02 -3.26
CA SER A 578 41.82 22.29 -3.62
C SER A 578 42.03 23.58 -4.46
N GLY A 579 40.93 24.19 -4.88
CA GLY A 579 40.86 25.28 -5.87
C GLY A 579 41.20 26.67 -5.34
#